data_AF-A0A960E915-F1
#
_entry.id   AF-A0A960E915-F1
#
_cell.length_a   1.000
_cell.length_b   1.000
_cell.length_c   1.000
_cell.angle_alpha   90.00
_cell.angle_beta   90.00
_cell.angle_gamma   90.00
#
_symmetry.space_group_name_H-M   'P 1'
#
loop_
_entity.id
_entity.type
_entity.pdbx_description
1 polymer ?
#
loop_
_entity_poly.entity_id
_entity_poly.type
_entity_poly.pdbx_seq_one_letter_code
_entity_poly.pdbx_strand_id
1 'polypeptide(L)'
;MERHDAIVRVDVALTLVFAVTATYAAIVFDTTAQWVGAVTAMVLFTIGVFAFLWSYWSAVQRSRTDDIAVTQLYLLMGPAIPTTVRRIMNLTLLAQFVIAFATTLARPNGPEGNPGSSLAVGFLVPMLGFGLNGLWAVTHGTFEARRQTTPSDEEIRQNADHG
;
A
#
# COMPACT_ATOMS: atom_id res chain seq x y z
N MET A 1 9.79 -6.38 -20.75
CA MET A 1 10.04 -6.96 -19.40
C MET A 1 10.58 -5.94 -18.39
N GLU A 2 11.19 -4.82 -18.79
CA GLU A 2 11.93 -3.94 -17.84
C GLU A 2 11.07 -3.05 -16.92
N ARG A 3 9.84 -2.68 -17.30
CA ARG A 3 9.04 -1.70 -16.56
C ARG A 3 8.26 -2.27 -15.35
N HIS A 4 7.88 -3.55 -15.40
CA HIS A 4 7.18 -4.24 -14.31
C HIS A 4 8.08 -4.36 -13.07
N ASP A 5 9.38 -4.54 -13.31
CA ASP A 5 10.40 -4.69 -12.28
C ASP A 5 10.69 -3.37 -11.56
N ALA A 6 10.51 -2.22 -12.22
CA ALA A 6 10.91 -0.93 -11.67
C ALA A 6 10.12 -0.59 -10.38
N ILE A 7 8.80 -0.75 -10.39
CA ILE A 7 7.96 -0.47 -9.21
C ILE A 7 8.30 -1.44 -8.06
N VAL A 8 8.52 -2.72 -8.37
CA VAL A 8 8.92 -3.72 -7.37
C VAL A 8 10.26 -3.35 -6.74
N ARG A 9 11.25 -2.96 -7.55
CA ARG A 9 12.57 -2.54 -7.06
C ARG A 9 12.50 -1.27 -6.22
N VAL A 10 11.66 -0.30 -6.63
CA VAL A 10 11.41 0.92 -5.86
C VAL A 10 10.78 0.60 -4.51
N ASP A 11 9.77 -0.27 -4.47
CA ASP A 11 9.13 -0.68 -3.21
C ASP A 11 10.13 -1.34 -2.25
N VAL A 12 10.94 -2.28 -2.75
CA VAL A 12 12.02 -2.91 -1.97
C VAL A 12 13.03 -1.86 -1.49
N ALA A 13 13.52 -0.99 -2.38
CA ALA A 13 14.53 0.00 -2.03
C ALA A 13 14.04 1.00 -0.98
N LEU A 14 12.82 1.52 -1.11
CA LEU A 14 12.23 2.45 -0.16
C LEU A 14 11.91 1.76 1.18
N THR A 15 11.51 0.48 1.15
CA THR A 15 11.36 -0.33 2.36
C THR A 15 12.70 -0.53 3.08
N LEU A 16 13.79 -0.73 2.35
CA LEU A 16 15.14 -0.81 2.94
C LEU A 16 15.57 0.52 3.57
N VAL A 17 15.29 1.65 2.90
CA VAL A 17 15.53 2.99 3.45
C VAL A 17 14.75 3.18 4.76
N PHE A 18 13.48 2.78 4.80
CA PHE A 18 12.69 2.79 6.04
C PHE A 18 13.32 1.91 7.12
N ALA A 19 13.67 0.67 6.78
CA ALA A 19 14.27 -0.28 7.73
C ALA A 19 15.54 0.29 8.37
N VAL A 20 16.44 0.85 7.55
CA VAL A 20 17.71 1.42 8.02
C VAL A 20 17.47 2.63 8.92
N THR A 21 16.65 3.58 8.48
CA THR A 21 16.41 4.83 9.23
C THR A 21 15.61 4.60 10.51
N ALA A 22 14.61 3.72 10.49
CA ALA A 22 13.84 3.35 11.67
C ALA A 22 14.69 2.57 12.69
N THR A 23 15.53 1.64 12.22
CA THR A 23 16.46 0.89 13.09
C THR A 23 17.50 1.82 13.70
N TYR A 24 18.10 2.70 12.89
CA TYR A 24 19.03 3.73 13.37
C TYR A 24 18.41 4.60 14.46
N ALA A 25 17.20 5.12 14.22
CA ALA A 25 16.47 5.93 15.18
C ALA A 25 16.13 5.17 16.47
N ALA A 26 15.80 3.87 16.38
CA ALA A 26 15.51 3.03 17.54
C ALA A 26 16.76 2.67 18.38
N ILE A 27 17.91 2.43 17.73
CA ILE A 27 19.16 2.06 18.41
C ILE A 27 19.81 3.28 19.07
N VAL A 28 20.04 4.36 18.30
CA VAL A 28 20.75 5.54 18.79
C VAL A 28 19.89 6.35 19.76
N PHE A 29 18.60 6.47 19.44
CA PHE A 29 17.58 7.01 20.32
C PHE A 29 17.86 8.40 20.91
N ASP A 30 18.56 9.25 20.17
CA ASP A 30 18.66 10.69 20.43
C ASP A 30 17.66 11.49 19.58
N THR A 31 17.52 12.77 19.88
CA THR A 31 16.59 13.68 19.19
C THR A 31 16.87 13.76 17.69
N THR A 32 18.14 13.77 17.27
CA THR A 32 18.53 13.89 15.87
C THR A 32 18.19 12.63 15.07
N ALA A 33 18.47 11.45 15.62
CA ALA A 33 18.16 10.17 15.02
C ALA A 33 16.65 9.97 14.88
N GLN A 34 15.89 10.44 15.86
CA GLN A 34 14.43 10.50 15.81
C GLN A 34 13.92 11.38 14.67
N TRP A 35 14.48 12.57 14.48
CA TRP A 35 14.13 13.44 13.35
C TRP A 35 14.42 12.76 12.00
N VAL A 36 15.57 12.10 11.85
CA VAL A 36 15.89 11.36 10.62
C VAL A 36 14.85 10.27 10.34
N GLY A 37 14.48 9.48 11.35
CA GLY A 37 13.44 8.46 11.24
C GLY A 37 12.07 9.04 10.88
N ALA A 38 11.64 10.10 11.58
CA ALA A 38 10.35 10.74 11.37
C ALA A 38 10.24 11.40 9.99
N VAL A 39 11.25 12.16 9.56
CA VAL A 39 11.28 12.80 8.24
C VAL A 39 11.24 11.74 7.15
N THR A 40 12.03 10.67 7.29
CA THR A 40 12.02 9.57 6.32
C THR A 40 10.63 8.93 6.24
N ALA A 41 10.02 8.60 7.39
CA ALA A 41 8.68 8.03 7.45
C ALA A 41 7.63 8.95 6.78
N MET A 42 7.73 10.27 6.96
CA MET A 42 6.81 11.24 6.37
C MET A 42 6.97 11.40 4.87
N VAL A 43 8.20 11.37 4.36
CA VAL A 43 8.45 11.37 2.91
C VAL A 43 7.89 10.09 2.29
N LEU A 44 8.18 8.93 2.88
CA LEU A 44 7.70 7.64 2.37
C LEU A 44 6.17 7.51 2.44
N PHE A 45 5.56 7.94 3.54
CA PHE A 45 4.11 8.01 3.67
C PHE A 45 3.50 8.87 2.58
N THR A 46 4.07 10.06 2.34
CA THR A 46 3.59 11.00 1.31
C THR A 46 3.67 10.38 -0.08
N ILE A 47 4.78 9.73 -0.43
CA ILE A 47 4.92 8.97 -1.70
C ILE A 47 3.82 7.90 -1.79
N GLY A 48 3.58 7.17 -0.71
CA GLY A 48 2.53 6.15 -0.63
C GLY A 48 1.14 6.71 -0.88
N VAL A 49 0.80 7.85 -0.28
CA VAL A 49 -0.49 8.54 -0.48
C VAL A 49 -0.67 8.92 -1.96
N PHE A 50 0.34 9.53 -2.59
CA PHE A 50 0.24 9.90 -4.01
C PHE A 50 0.09 8.66 -4.91
N ALA A 51 0.87 7.60 -4.65
CA ALA A 51 0.75 6.35 -5.41
C ALA A 51 -0.63 5.70 -5.22
N PHE A 52 -1.15 5.68 -3.99
CA PHE A 52 -2.47 5.17 -3.68
C PHE A 52 -3.57 5.95 -4.40
N LEU A 53 -3.57 7.28 -4.29
CA LEU A 53 -4.58 8.12 -4.94
C LEU A 53 -4.53 7.98 -6.47
N TRP A 54 -3.33 7.93 -7.04
CA TRP A 54 -3.16 7.70 -8.47
C TRP A 54 -3.69 6.33 -8.91
N SER A 55 -3.39 5.29 -8.12
CA SER A 55 -3.89 3.95 -8.38
C SER A 55 -5.40 3.86 -8.26
N TYR A 56 -5.99 4.50 -7.24
CA TYR A 56 -7.43 4.55 -7.04
C TYR A 56 -8.11 5.22 -8.22
N TRP A 57 -7.64 6.40 -8.62
CA TRP A 57 -8.18 7.13 -9.77
C TRP A 57 -8.12 6.30 -11.06
N SER A 58 -6.98 5.67 -11.31
CA SER A 58 -6.78 4.81 -12.48
C SER A 58 -7.68 3.56 -12.45
N ALA A 59 -7.83 2.95 -11.26
CA ALA A 59 -8.69 1.80 -11.05
C ALA A 59 -10.17 2.16 -11.25
N VAL A 60 -10.63 3.32 -10.81
CA VAL A 60 -12.00 3.79 -11.04
C VAL A 60 -12.31 3.87 -12.54
N GLN A 61 -11.41 4.46 -13.32
CA GLN A 61 -11.59 4.57 -14.77
C GLN A 61 -11.63 3.20 -15.45
N ARG A 62 -10.72 2.30 -15.06
CA ARG A 62 -10.61 0.94 -15.60
C ARG A 62 -11.76 0.04 -15.14
N SER A 63 -12.31 0.28 -13.95
CA SER A 63 -13.42 -0.49 -13.42
C SER A 63 -14.62 -0.47 -14.37
N ARG A 64 -14.81 0.59 -15.17
CA ARG A 64 -15.90 0.68 -16.15
C ARG A 64 -15.99 -0.54 -17.06
N THR A 65 -14.86 -1.15 -17.40
CA THR A 65 -14.78 -2.34 -18.24
C THR A 65 -14.32 -3.60 -17.49
N ASP A 66 -13.63 -3.44 -16.37
CA ASP A 66 -12.97 -4.53 -15.66
C ASP A 66 -13.57 -4.73 -14.25
N ASP A 67 -13.69 -5.98 -13.80
CA ASP A 67 -14.02 -6.29 -12.42
C ASP A 67 -12.73 -6.28 -11.57
N ILE A 68 -12.60 -5.26 -10.72
CA ILE A 68 -11.39 -4.99 -9.94
C ILE A 68 -11.77 -4.99 -8.47
N ALA A 69 -11.42 -6.07 -7.75
CA ALA A 69 -11.61 -6.11 -6.31
C ALA A 69 -10.49 -5.35 -5.58
N VAL A 70 -10.84 -4.71 -4.46
CA VAL A 70 -9.91 -3.97 -3.59
C VAL A 70 -8.74 -4.84 -3.12
N THR A 71 -8.99 -6.12 -2.85
CA THR A 71 -7.98 -7.10 -2.45
C THR A 71 -7.02 -7.46 -3.60
N GLN A 72 -7.50 -7.47 -4.84
CA GLN A 72 -6.64 -7.65 -6.01
C GLN A 72 -5.79 -6.41 -6.26
N LEU A 73 -6.34 -5.23 -5.96
CA LEU A 73 -5.67 -3.95 -6.17
C LEU A 73 -4.57 -3.70 -5.13
N TYR A 74 -4.88 -3.76 -3.84
CA TYR A 74 -3.96 -3.33 -2.78
C TYR A 74 -3.24 -4.46 -2.04
N LEU A 75 -3.77 -5.68 -2.12
CA LEU A 75 -3.12 -6.89 -1.58
C LEU A 75 -2.62 -7.82 -2.69
N LEU A 76 -2.78 -7.41 -3.96
CA LEU A 76 -2.34 -8.18 -5.13
C LEU A 76 -2.92 -9.60 -5.18
N MET A 77 -4.04 -9.85 -4.53
CA MET A 77 -4.65 -11.18 -4.45
C MET A 77 -5.27 -11.58 -5.80
N GLY A 78 -5.47 -12.88 -6.03
CA GLY A 78 -6.11 -13.39 -7.25
C GLY A 78 -5.17 -13.62 -8.45
N PRO A 79 -5.73 -14.00 -9.61
CA PRO A 79 -4.99 -14.45 -10.78
C PRO A 79 -4.47 -13.30 -11.66
N ALA A 80 -4.97 -12.09 -11.48
CA ALA A 80 -4.60 -10.90 -12.27
C ALA A 80 -3.11 -10.50 -12.12
N ILE A 81 -2.43 -11.03 -11.09
CA ILE A 81 -1.08 -10.66 -10.69
C ILE A 81 -0.15 -11.89 -10.69
N PRO A 82 1.04 -11.82 -11.33
CA PRO A 82 2.05 -12.86 -11.26
C PRO A 82 2.43 -13.21 -9.82
N THR A 83 2.54 -14.50 -9.53
CA THR A 83 2.75 -15.01 -8.16
C THR A 83 4.02 -14.48 -7.49
N THR A 84 5.10 -14.31 -8.27
CA THR A 84 6.38 -13.76 -7.79
C THR A 84 6.25 -12.31 -7.35
N VAL A 85 5.63 -11.45 -8.17
CA VAL A 85 5.40 -10.03 -7.85
C VAL A 85 4.54 -9.90 -6.60
N ARG A 86 3.41 -10.62 -6.57
CA ARG A 86 2.50 -10.67 -5.42
C ARG A 86 3.23 -11.04 -4.14
N ARG A 87 4.13 -12.03 -4.18
CA ARG A 87 4.89 -12.46 -3.00
C ARG A 87 5.86 -11.38 -2.56
N ILE A 88 6.68 -10.84 -3.47
CA ILE A 88 7.69 -9.84 -3.12
C ILE A 88 7.03 -8.61 -2.51
N MET A 89 6.02 -8.06 -3.18
CA MET A 89 5.40 -6.80 -2.74
C MET A 89 4.53 -6.94 -1.48
N ASN A 90 3.92 -8.11 -1.24
CA ASN A 90 3.25 -8.35 0.05
C ASN A 90 4.24 -8.63 1.18
N LEU A 91 5.41 -9.22 0.88
CA LEU A 91 6.46 -9.40 1.89
C LEU A 91 7.11 -8.07 2.26
N THR A 92 7.30 -7.13 1.33
CA THR A 92 7.75 -5.77 1.63
C THR A 92 6.71 -5.01 2.45
N LEU A 93 5.42 -5.08 2.09
CA LEU A 93 4.34 -4.51 2.91
C LEU A 93 4.34 -5.08 4.34
N LEU A 94 4.45 -6.41 4.48
CA LEU A 94 4.55 -7.06 5.78
C LEU A 94 5.79 -6.59 6.55
N ALA A 95 6.94 -6.46 5.89
CA ALA A 95 8.15 -5.96 6.51
C ALA A 95 7.96 -4.53 7.03
N GLN A 96 7.31 -3.64 6.28
CA GLN A 96 6.98 -2.28 6.73
C GLN A 96 6.16 -2.31 8.02
N PHE A 97 5.12 -3.15 8.09
CA PHE A 97 4.35 -3.33 9.33
C PHE A 97 5.23 -3.82 10.48
N VAL A 98 5.98 -4.91 10.28
CA VAL A 98 6.81 -5.52 11.33
C VAL A 98 7.84 -4.53 11.86
N ILE A 99 8.51 -3.78 10.97
CA ILE A 99 9.50 -2.76 11.35
C ILE A 99 8.83 -1.66 12.18
N ALA A 100 7.71 -1.09 11.70
CA ALA A 100 7.00 -0.02 12.39
C ALA A 100 6.55 -0.45 13.81
N PHE A 101 5.98 -1.66 13.92
CA PHE A 101 5.60 -2.24 15.21
C PHE A 101 6.82 -2.45 16.11
N ALA A 102 7.88 -3.09 15.61
CA ALA A 102 9.06 -3.41 16.40
C ALA A 102 9.75 -2.15 16.93
N THR A 103 9.97 -1.14 16.09
CA THR A 103 10.66 0.09 16.49
C THR A 103 9.83 0.92 17.46
N THR A 104 8.51 0.98 17.27
CA THR A 104 7.65 1.74 18.18
C THR A 104 7.51 1.05 19.54
N LEU A 105 7.31 -0.27 19.57
CA LEU A 105 7.18 -1.01 20.82
C LEU A 105 8.49 -1.08 21.62
N ALA A 106 9.64 -1.08 20.94
CA ALA A 106 10.95 -1.03 21.59
C ALA A 106 11.22 0.31 22.31
N ARG A 107 10.46 1.36 21.99
CA ARG A 107 10.67 2.74 22.47
C ARG A 107 9.34 3.47 22.70
N PRO A 108 8.60 3.12 23.77
CA PRO A 108 7.26 3.66 24.04
C PRO A 108 7.26 5.13 24.51
N ASN A 109 8.35 5.59 25.12
CA ASN A 109 8.51 6.96 25.62
C ASN A 109 9.50 7.73 24.75
N GLY A 110 9.37 9.05 24.65
CA GLY A 110 10.36 9.91 24.01
C GLY A 110 11.69 9.96 24.77
N PRO A 111 12.75 10.57 24.19
CA PRO A 111 14.09 10.63 24.81
C PRO A 111 14.07 11.31 26.18
N GLU A 112 13.17 12.28 26.36
CA GLU A 112 13.00 13.08 27.58
C GLU A 112 12.03 12.42 28.59
N GLY A 113 11.57 11.20 28.33
CA GLY A 113 10.60 10.50 29.19
C GLY A 113 9.15 10.91 28.97
N ASN A 114 8.89 11.87 28.08
CA ASN A 114 7.54 12.27 27.69
C ASN A 114 6.79 11.09 27.03
N PRO A 115 5.48 10.92 27.28
CA PRO A 115 4.69 9.88 26.62
C PRO A 115 4.65 10.09 25.10
N GLY A 116 4.90 9.02 24.35
CA GLY A 116 4.89 9.04 22.88
C GLY A 116 6.29 9.25 22.28
N SER A 117 6.60 8.42 21.28
CA SER A 117 7.85 8.45 20.54
C SER A 117 7.60 8.91 19.10
N SER A 118 8.49 9.72 18.56
CA SER A 118 8.50 10.09 17.13
C SER A 118 8.57 8.87 16.20
N LEU A 119 9.03 7.72 16.71
CA LEU A 119 9.01 6.44 16.00
C LEU A 119 7.58 5.95 15.69
N ALA A 120 6.57 6.39 16.44
CA ALA A 120 5.17 6.06 16.17
C ALA A 120 4.70 6.57 14.80
N VAL A 121 5.33 7.62 14.25
CA VAL A 121 5.08 8.13 12.90
C VAL A 121 5.39 7.06 11.84
N GLY A 122 6.27 6.09 12.15
CA GLY A 122 6.57 4.94 11.30
C GLY A 122 5.36 4.06 10.98
N PHE A 123 4.28 4.09 11.78
CA PHE A 123 3.03 3.37 11.51
C PHE A 123 2.30 3.84 10.24
N LEU A 124 2.67 5.01 9.72
CA LEU A 124 2.09 5.54 8.48
C LEU A 124 2.78 4.96 7.22
N VAL A 125 4.00 4.42 7.35
CA VAL A 125 4.79 3.93 6.22
C VAL A 125 4.15 2.77 5.44
N PRO A 126 3.36 1.84 6.02
CA PRO A 126 2.62 0.82 5.26
C PRO A 126 1.74 1.38 4.12
N MET A 127 1.37 2.67 4.17
CA MET A 127 0.68 3.34 3.06
C MET A 127 1.53 3.36 1.77
N LEU A 128 2.87 3.36 1.89
CA LEU A 128 3.78 3.17 0.77
C LEU A 128 3.55 1.83 0.08
N GLY A 129 3.58 0.73 0.84
CA GLY A 129 3.35 -0.60 0.29
C GLY A 129 1.97 -0.73 -0.34
N PHE A 130 0.91 -0.23 0.31
CA PHE A 130 -0.42 -0.21 -0.30
C PHE A 130 -0.47 0.63 -1.59
N GLY A 131 0.11 1.83 -1.58
CA GLY A 131 0.13 2.71 -2.74
C GLY A 131 0.89 2.12 -3.92
N LEU A 132 2.05 1.52 -3.69
CA LEU A 132 2.86 0.88 -4.73
C LEU A 132 2.25 -0.43 -5.23
N ASN A 133 1.61 -1.23 -4.36
CA ASN A 133 0.80 -2.38 -4.76
C ASN A 133 -0.30 -1.96 -5.74
N GLY A 134 -1.11 -0.96 -5.35
CA GLY A 134 -2.17 -0.43 -6.19
C GLY A 134 -1.62 0.08 -7.52
N LEU A 135 -0.52 0.84 -7.48
CA LEU A 135 0.11 1.40 -8.68
C LEU A 135 0.59 0.30 -9.63
N TRP A 136 1.21 -0.76 -9.10
CA TRP A 136 1.63 -1.90 -9.91
C TRP A 136 0.43 -2.62 -10.53
N ALA A 137 -0.60 -2.88 -9.73
CA ALA A 137 -1.80 -3.60 -10.15
C ALA A 137 -2.56 -2.87 -11.27
N VAL A 138 -2.75 -1.55 -11.18
CA VAL A 138 -3.45 -0.82 -12.26
C VAL A 138 -2.64 -0.70 -13.54
N THR A 139 -1.31 -0.65 -13.43
CA THR A 139 -0.42 -0.47 -14.58
C THR A 139 -0.13 -1.77 -15.32
N HIS A 140 -0.11 -2.90 -14.62
CA HIS A 140 0.35 -4.18 -15.16
C HIS A 140 -0.60 -5.35 -14.94
N GLY A 141 -1.59 -5.23 -14.04
CA GLY A 141 -2.52 -6.31 -13.72
C GLY A 141 -3.48 -6.59 -14.87
N THR A 142 -3.82 -7.86 -15.08
CA THR A 142 -4.80 -8.32 -16.07
C THR A 142 -6.08 -8.76 -15.38
N PHE A 143 -7.01 -7.82 -15.19
CA PHE A 143 -8.30 -8.09 -14.54
C PHE A 143 -9.31 -8.71 -15.48
N GLU A 144 -10.29 -9.42 -14.92
CA GLU A 144 -11.39 -10.00 -15.69
C GLU A 144 -12.33 -8.89 -16.20
N ALA A 145 -12.97 -9.13 -17.34
CA ALA A 145 -13.97 -8.21 -17.86
C ALA A 145 -15.16 -8.14 -16.89
N ARG A 146 -15.71 -6.93 -16.72
CA ARG A 146 -16.90 -6.69 -15.92
C ARG A 146 -18.07 -7.48 -16.51
N ARG A 147 -18.66 -8.36 -15.70
CA ARG A 147 -19.91 -9.05 -16.05
C ARG A 147 -21.01 -8.00 -16.19
N GLN A 148 -21.62 -7.92 -17.37
CA GLN A 148 -22.84 -7.13 -17.54
C GLN A 148 -24.00 -7.93 -16.94
N THR A 149 -24.64 -7.39 -15.92
CA THR A 149 -25.95 -7.87 -15.50
C THR A 149 -26.96 -7.38 -16.54
N THR A 150 -27.28 -8.22 -17.51
CA THR A 150 -28.53 -8.07 -18.27
C THR A 150 -29.66 -8.30 -17.26
N PRO A 151 -30.56 -7.32 -17.02
CA PRO A 151 -31.70 -7.54 -16.14
C PRO A 151 -32.45 -8.78 -16.61
N SER A 152 -32.80 -9.67 -15.69
CA SER A 152 -33.64 -10.81 -16.06
C SER A 152 -34.99 -10.31 -16.58
N ASP A 153 -35.61 -11.02 -17.52
CA ASP A 153 -36.96 -10.69 -18.01
C ASP A 153 -37.98 -10.55 -16.86
N GLU A 154 -37.71 -11.21 -15.73
CA GLU A 154 -38.50 -11.14 -14.49
C GLU A 154 -38.36 -9.77 -13.78
N GLU A 155 -37.14 -9.25 -13.63
CA GLU A 155 -36.89 -7.90 -13.09
C GLU A 155 -37.41 -6.78 -14.00
N ILE A 156 -37.40 -7.00 -15.32
CA ILE A 156 -37.97 -6.06 -16.30
C ILE A 156 -39.49 -6.02 -16.17
N ARG A 157 -40.15 -7.18 -16.04
CA ARG A 157 -41.60 -7.28 -15.85
C ARG A 157 -42.07 -6.66 -14.53
N GLN A 158 -41.34 -6.89 -13.44
CA GLN A 158 -41.68 -6.32 -12.14
C GLN A 158 -41.66 -4.77 -12.13
N ASN A 159 -40.79 -4.15 -12.92
CA ASN A 159 -40.76 -2.69 -13.07
C ASN A 159 -41.89 -2.14 -13.98
N ALA A 160 -42.47 -2.98 -14.85
CA ALA A 160 -43.57 -2.57 -15.73
C ALA A 160 -44.91 -2.46 -14.98
N ASP A 161 -45.06 -3.17 -13.85
CA ASP A 161 -46.29 -3.18 -13.03
C ASP A 161 -46.38 -1.99 -12.04
N HIS A 162 -45.41 -1.07 -12.08
CA HIS A 162 -45.31 0.09 -11.18
C HIS A 162 -45.27 1.46 -11.89
N GLY A 163 -45.58 1.50 -13.20
CA GLY A 163 -45.59 2.70 -14.04
C GLY A 163 -46.99 3.22 -14.39
#